data_AF-A0A7J9CEW1-F1
#
_entry.id   AF-A0A7J9CEW1-F1
#
_cell.length_a   1.000
_cell.length_b   1.000
_cell.length_c   1.000
_cell.angle_alpha   90.00
_cell.angle_beta   90.00
_cell.angle_gamma   90.00
#
_symmetry.space_group_name_H-M   'P 1'
#
loop_
_entity.id
_entity.type
_entity.pdbx_description
1 polymer ?
#
loop_
_entity_poly.entity_id
_entity_poly.type
_entity_poly.pdbx_seq_one_letter_code
_entity_poly.pdbx_strand_id
1 'polypeptide(L)'
;MEILRSSSIFIILLVFVSALIQTKADSVYCSNPRSRCYGKYIECPYECPSTSYGNYKAKVCHVNCDSPVCKSYCKHRKPDCNGPGSACYDPRFIGGDGIVFYFHGKSNEHFSLVSDTNLQINGRFIGHRPAGRTRDFTWIQALGILFNSHSFSLEAIKAATWNDEVDRLKFSYNGEDLIVPEGALSSWYSPEKDVKVERVANKNSVIVTLKDSAEIMVNVVPVTKEDDKIHNYKVPSDDCFAHLEVQFRFFALSPKVDGVLGRTYQPDFQNPVKPGVAMPVVGGEDKYRTTQLLSANCLTCLYSPENSSNQEMTSVTEYLTLDCTRGASAGYGIVCKK
;
A
#
# COMPACT_ATOMS: atom_id res chain seq x y z
N MET A 1 62.08 -7.02 23.95
CA MET A 1 61.47 -6.18 22.90
C MET A 1 60.98 -7.12 21.81
N GLU A 2 59.79 -7.08 21.22
CA GLU A 2 58.57 -6.29 21.36
C GLU A 2 57.59 -6.99 20.41
N ILE A 3 56.70 -7.88 20.86
CA ILE A 3 55.66 -8.42 19.96
C ILE A 3 54.28 -8.53 20.66
N LEU A 4 54.23 -8.54 21.99
CA LEU A 4 52.97 -8.62 22.74
C LEU A 4 52.21 -7.28 22.89
N ARG A 5 52.79 -6.15 22.45
CA ARG A 5 52.16 -4.82 22.55
C ARG A 5 51.26 -4.46 21.36
N SER A 6 51.37 -5.18 20.23
CA SER A 6 50.69 -4.83 18.98
C SER A 6 49.23 -5.33 18.91
N SER A 7 48.96 -6.54 19.43
CA SER A 7 47.63 -7.16 19.32
C SER A 7 46.56 -6.45 20.16
N SER A 8 46.88 -6.03 21.38
CA SER A 8 45.96 -5.29 22.23
C SER A 8 45.63 -3.89 21.67
N ILE A 9 46.60 -3.24 21.01
CA ILE A 9 46.38 -1.96 20.35
C ILE A 9 45.45 -2.13 19.16
N PHE A 10 45.61 -3.19 18.36
CA PHE A 10 44.71 -3.50 17.23
C PHE A 10 43.27 -3.82 17.67
N ILE A 11 43.09 -4.56 18.77
CA ILE A 11 41.77 -4.86 19.33
C ILE A 11 41.11 -3.59 19.88
N ILE A 12 41.87 -2.75 20.60
CA ILE A 12 41.37 -1.45 21.08
C ILE A 12 41.04 -0.54 19.88
N LEU A 13 41.86 -0.51 18.83
CA LEU A 13 41.58 0.27 17.62
C LEU A 13 40.32 -0.23 16.91
N LEU A 14 40.12 -1.56 16.80
CA LEU A 14 38.91 -2.14 16.21
C LEU A 14 37.65 -1.82 17.02
N VAL A 15 37.74 -1.83 18.36
CA VAL A 15 36.64 -1.43 19.26
C VAL A 15 36.37 0.08 19.16
N PHE A 16 37.40 0.92 19.04
CA PHE A 16 37.23 2.36 18.83
C PHE A 16 36.70 2.70 17.43
N VAL A 17 37.14 1.99 16.39
CA VAL A 17 36.67 2.19 15.01
C VAL A 17 35.22 1.71 14.86
N SER A 18 34.80 0.66 15.58
CA SER A 18 33.39 0.25 15.64
C SER A 18 32.52 1.16 16.51
N ALA A 19 33.10 1.84 17.52
CA ALA A 19 32.42 2.88 18.30
C ALA A 19 32.28 4.24 17.57
N LEU A 20 33.07 4.48 16.53
CA LEU A 20 33.07 5.75 15.76
C LEU A 20 32.11 5.76 14.57
N ILE A 21 31.44 4.66 14.25
CA ILE A 21 30.31 4.67 13.30
C ILE A 21 29.02 4.90 14.08
N GLN A 22 28.92 6.05 14.76
CA GLN A 22 27.61 6.57 15.15
C GLN A 22 26.92 7.09 13.88
N THR A 23 26.16 6.22 13.22
CA THR A 23 25.21 6.67 12.20
C THR A 23 24.26 7.65 12.86
N LYS A 24 24.38 8.94 12.52
CA LYS A 24 23.50 9.98 13.07
C LYS A 24 22.08 9.65 12.65
N ALA A 25 21.20 9.37 13.61
CA ALA A 25 19.80 9.08 13.33
C ALA A 25 19.11 10.35 12.84
N ASP A 26 18.33 10.22 11.77
CA ASP A 26 17.45 11.27 11.28
C ASP A 26 16.41 11.61 12.36
N SER A 27 15.84 12.81 12.25
CA SER A 27 14.66 13.20 13.01
C SER A 27 13.67 13.86 12.08
N VAL A 28 12.37 13.58 12.32
CA VAL A 28 11.28 14.14 11.53
C VAL A 28 10.60 15.24 12.31
N TYR A 29 10.50 16.43 11.72
CA TYR A 29 9.77 17.55 12.29
C TYR A 29 8.29 17.51 11.89
N CYS A 30 7.40 17.52 12.87
CA CYS A 30 5.96 17.56 12.64
C CYS A 30 5.45 19.01 12.56
N SER A 31 5.16 19.47 11.35
CA SER A 31 4.77 20.87 11.07
C SER A 31 3.25 21.10 10.97
N ASN A 32 2.41 20.07 11.05
CA ASN A 32 0.96 20.22 10.96
C ASN A 32 0.38 20.79 12.26
N PRO A 33 -0.18 22.02 12.29
CA PRO A 33 -0.71 22.63 13.51
C PRO A 33 -1.91 21.91 14.12
N ARG A 34 -2.62 21.08 13.32
CA ARG A 34 -3.78 20.30 13.78
C ARG A 34 -3.39 18.99 14.47
N SER A 35 -2.14 18.57 14.35
CA SER A 35 -1.65 17.32 14.93
C SER A 35 -1.23 17.50 16.40
N ARG A 36 -1.44 16.46 17.23
CA ARG A 36 -0.92 16.40 18.61
C ARG A 36 0.61 16.37 18.70
N CYS A 37 1.28 16.11 17.59
CA CYS A 37 2.73 16.09 17.49
C CYS A 37 3.30 17.40 16.94
N TYR A 38 2.47 18.42 16.69
CA TYR A 38 2.92 19.72 16.16
C TYR A 38 4.11 20.28 16.94
N GLY A 39 5.12 20.74 16.21
CA GLY A 39 6.33 21.36 16.78
C GLY A 39 7.35 20.37 17.34
N LYS A 40 7.09 19.05 17.28
CA LYS A 40 8.01 18.03 17.80
C LYS A 40 8.96 17.54 16.70
N TYR A 41 10.21 17.32 17.10
CA TYR A 41 11.15 16.46 16.38
C TYR A 41 11.04 15.04 16.94
N ILE A 42 10.75 14.07 16.08
CA ILE A 42 10.65 12.66 16.44
C ILE A 42 11.89 11.96 15.87
N GLU A 43 12.74 11.47 16.77
CA GLU A 43 13.99 10.77 16.40
C GLU A 43 13.69 9.38 15.83
N CYS A 44 14.50 8.97 14.86
CA CYS A 44 14.40 7.68 14.23
C CYS A 44 15.01 6.56 15.10
N PRO A 45 14.43 5.35 15.09
CA PRO A 45 15.00 4.22 15.81
C PRO A 45 16.37 3.86 15.25
N TYR A 46 17.28 3.41 16.12
CA TYR A 46 18.64 3.00 15.72
C TYR A 46 18.63 1.87 14.66
N GLU A 47 17.62 0.99 14.68
CA GLU A 47 17.51 -0.12 13.73
C GLU A 47 17.18 0.34 12.30
N CYS A 48 16.69 1.57 12.14
CA CYS A 48 16.39 2.21 10.86
C CYS A 48 16.67 3.72 10.98
N PRO A 49 17.94 4.12 11.11
CA PRO A 49 18.29 5.47 11.54
C PRO A 49 18.00 6.51 10.46
N SER A 50 17.68 6.10 9.22
CA SER A 50 17.35 7.02 8.15
C SER A 50 15.89 6.94 7.71
N THR A 51 15.34 8.10 7.37
CA THR A 51 14.09 8.28 6.61
C THR A 51 14.26 7.93 5.13
N SER A 52 15.50 7.88 4.66
CA SER A 52 15.89 7.62 3.27
C SER A 52 16.32 6.17 3.06
N TYR A 53 16.22 5.72 1.82
CA TYR A 53 16.48 4.33 1.42
C TYR A 53 17.95 4.13 1.06
N GLY A 54 18.67 3.28 1.83
CA GLY A 54 20.06 2.91 1.52
C GLY A 54 20.21 1.57 0.80
N ASN A 55 19.24 0.66 0.91
CA ASN A 55 19.31 -0.71 0.39
C ASN A 55 17.90 -1.32 0.27
N TYR A 56 17.62 -2.00 -0.85
CA TYR A 56 16.93 -3.29 -0.87
C TYR A 56 15.86 -3.66 0.18
N LYS A 57 16.40 -4.20 1.27
CA LYS A 57 15.78 -4.85 2.42
C LYS A 57 15.73 -3.91 3.63
N ALA A 58 16.29 -2.71 3.53
CA ALA A 58 16.38 -1.80 4.66
C ALA A 58 14.98 -1.33 5.08
N LYS A 59 14.70 -1.44 6.37
CA LYS A 59 13.61 -0.71 6.99
C LYS A 59 14.01 0.76 7.04
N VAL A 60 13.05 1.65 6.85
CA VAL A 60 13.24 3.09 7.03
C VAL A 60 12.49 3.55 8.26
N CYS A 61 12.95 4.66 8.81
CA CYS A 61 12.20 5.39 9.82
C CYS A 61 10.92 5.95 9.22
N HIS A 62 9.78 5.53 9.78
CA HIS A 62 8.50 6.15 9.50
C HIS A 62 8.02 6.90 10.75
N VAL A 63 7.54 8.12 10.53
CA VAL A 63 6.94 8.96 11.57
C VAL A 63 5.55 9.35 11.09
N ASN A 64 4.52 8.89 11.80
CA ASN A 64 3.16 9.37 11.60
C ASN A 64 2.93 10.57 12.52
N CYS A 65 3.09 11.77 11.98
CA CYS A 65 2.87 13.00 12.74
C CYS A 65 1.42 13.16 13.22
N ASP A 66 0.43 12.55 12.58
CA ASP A 66 -0.97 12.65 13.01
C ASP A 66 -1.35 11.59 14.06
N SER A 67 -0.42 10.70 14.40
CA SER A 67 -0.62 9.72 15.47
C SER A 67 -0.71 10.40 16.84
N PRO A 68 -1.64 10.01 17.73
CA PRO A 68 -1.71 10.55 19.08
C PRO A 68 -0.47 10.20 19.93
N VAL A 69 0.36 9.24 19.49
CA VAL A 69 1.50 8.71 20.26
C VAL A 69 2.82 9.42 19.91
N CYS A 70 2.92 10.10 18.76
CA CYS A 70 4.12 10.81 18.32
C CYS A 70 5.41 9.97 18.37
N LYS A 71 5.36 8.73 17.89
CA LYS A 71 6.50 7.81 17.85
C LYS A 71 6.92 7.49 16.43
N SER A 72 8.22 7.28 16.26
CA SER A 72 8.80 6.67 15.08
C SER A 72 8.77 5.15 15.18
N TYR A 73 8.83 4.48 14.03
CA TYR A 73 9.03 3.03 13.96
C TYR A 73 9.68 2.64 12.64
N CYS A 74 10.31 1.48 12.63
CA CYS A 74 10.91 0.93 11.42
C CYS A 74 9.85 0.26 10.55
N LYS A 75 9.72 0.73 9.29
CA LYS A 75 8.78 0.18 8.31
C LYS A 75 9.50 -0.20 7.02
N HIS A 76 9.05 -1.26 6.38
CA HIS A 76 9.39 -1.52 4.99
C HIS A 76 8.63 -0.55 4.08
N ARG A 77 9.27 -0.09 3.00
CA ARG A 77 8.64 0.81 2.02
C ARG A 77 7.93 0.06 0.88
N LYS A 78 8.05 -1.27 0.85
CA LYS A 78 7.32 -2.17 -0.03
C LYS A 78 5.98 -2.58 0.62
N PRO A 79 4.99 -3.01 -0.17
CA PRO A 79 3.74 -3.56 0.36
C PRO A 79 3.99 -4.67 1.38
N ASP A 80 3.28 -4.62 2.51
CA ASP A 80 3.16 -5.75 3.42
C ASP A 80 1.92 -6.57 3.04
N CYS A 81 2.13 -7.68 2.34
CA CYS A 81 1.07 -8.59 1.90
C CYS A 81 0.36 -9.33 3.06
N ASN A 82 0.76 -9.09 4.32
CA ASN A 82 0.09 -9.58 5.51
C ASN A 82 -0.54 -8.47 6.36
N GLY A 83 -0.44 -7.21 5.91
CA GLY A 83 -1.03 -6.07 6.58
C GLY A 83 -2.43 -5.73 6.04
N PRO A 84 -3.27 -5.02 6.83
CA PRO A 84 -4.54 -4.47 6.35
C PRO A 84 -4.38 -3.62 5.09
N GLY A 85 -5.40 -3.63 4.25
CA GLY A 85 -5.43 -2.93 2.97
C GLY A 85 -4.54 -3.55 1.90
N SER A 86 -4.00 -4.75 2.10
CA SER A 86 -3.19 -5.43 1.09
C SER A 86 -4.04 -6.16 0.07
N ALA A 87 -3.55 -6.20 -1.17
CA ALA A 87 -4.01 -7.08 -2.24
C ALA A 87 -2.77 -7.63 -2.96
N CYS A 88 -2.47 -8.91 -2.74
CA CYS A 88 -1.27 -9.58 -3.25
C CYS A 88 -1.61 -10.98 -3.73
N TYR A 89 -0.68 -11.67 -4.41
CA TYR A 89 -0.88 -13.03 -4.88
C TYR A 89 -2.07 -13.13 -5.87
N ASP A 90 -2.93 -14.14 -5.76
CA ASP A 90 -3.91 -14.55 -6.79
C ASP A 90 -5.40 -14.20 -6.55
N PRO A 91 -5.77 -12.91 -6.47
CA PRO A 91 -5.38 -11.98 -5.42
C PRO A 91 -6.08 -12.28 -4.09
N ARG A 92 -5.27 -12.40 -3.06
CA ARG A 92 -5.66 -12.37 -1.64
C ARG A 92 -5.72 -10.94 -1.16
N PHE A 93 -6.81 -10.58 -0.50
CA PHE A 93 -7.03 -9.29 0.14
C PHE A 93 -7.01 -9.41 1.66
N ILE A 94 -6.63 -8.32 2.33
CA ILE A 94 -6.85 -8.12 3.76
C ILE A 94 -7.63 -6.83 3.95
N GLY A 95 -8.84 -6.94 4.49
CA GLY A 95 -9.73 -5.81 4.71
C GLY A 95 -9.20 -4.78 5.71
N GLY A 96 -9.86 -3.63 5.79
CA GLY A 96 -9.64 -2.64 6.85
C GLY A 96 -9.92 -3.20 8.25
N ASP A 97 -10.81 -4.19 8.33
CA ASP A 97 -11.11 -5.02 9.51
C ASP A 97 -10.02 -6.05 9.85
N GLY A 98 -8.97 -6.17 9.03
CA GLY A 98 -7.88 -7.13 9.19
C GLY A 98 -8.23 -8.56 8.76
N ILE A 99 -9.40 -8.80 8.18
CA ILE A 99 -9.84 -10.13 7.78
C ILE A 99 -9.34 -10.45 6.37
N VAL A 100 -8.81 -11.66 6.20
CA VAL A 100 -8.35 -12.19 4.91
C VAL A 100 -9.55 -12.65 4.09
N PHE A 101 -9.59 -12.27 2.81
CA PHE A 101 -10.56 -12.78 1.84
C PHE A 101 -9.98 -12.82 0.43
N TYR A 102 -10.65 -13.52 -0.48
CA TYR A 102 -10.23 -13.67 -1.87
C TYR A 102 -11.30 -13.12 -2.80
N PHE A 103 -10.89 -12.36 -3.81
CA PHE A 103 -11.77 -11.89 -4.86
C PHE A 103 -11.10 -12.20 -6.19
N HIS A 104 -11.63 -13.19 -6.91
CA HIS A 104 -11.00 -13.64 -8.15
C HIS A 104 -11.28 -12.70 -9.32
N GLY A 105 -12.42 -12.00 -9.33
CA GLY A 105 -12.81 -11.22 -10.51
C GLY A 105 -12.82 -12.08 -11.77
N LYS A 106 -12.34 -11.52 -12.88
CA LYS A 106 -12.21 -12.20 -14.18
C LYS A 106 -10.99 -11.68 -14.95
N SER A 107 -10.38 -12.57 -15.75
CA SER A 107 -9.27 -12.21 -16.63
C SER A 107 -9.72 -11.18 -17.68
N ASN A 108 -8.89 -10.16 -17.91
CA ASN A 108 -9.12 -9.04 -18.82
C ASN A 108 -10.34 -8.18 -18.48
N GLU A 109 -10.73 -8.12 -17.21
CA GLU A 109 -11.80 -7.25 -16.73
C GLU A 109 -11.30 -6.25 -15.67
N HIS A 110 -12.15 -5.28 -15.36
CA HIS A 110 -11.87 -4.21 -14.40
C HIS A 110 -12.89 -4.22 -13.28
N PHE A 111 -12.42 -3.98 -12.06
CA PHE A 111 -13.28 -3.96 -10.87
C PHE A 111 -12.91 -2.80 -9.96
N SER A 112 -13.92 -2.12 -9.41
CA SER A 112 -13.74 -1.13 -8.36
C SER A 112 -13.30 -1.80 -7.06
N LEU A 113 -12.06 -1.54 -6.66
CA LEU A 113 -11.51 -1.97 -5.38
C LEU A 113 -11.99 -1.05 -4.25
N VAL A 114 -12.07 0.25 -4.54
CA VAL A 114 -12.57 1.28 -3.63
C VAL A 114 -13.38 2.28 -4.44
N SER A 115 -14.54 2.68 -3.94
CA SER A 115 -15.33 3.79 -4.47
C SER A 115 -15.94 4.59 -3.33
N ASP A 116 -15.58 5.86 -3.29
CA ASP A 116 -16.10 6.87 -2.38
C ASP A 116 -16.42 8.14 -3.18
N THR A 117 -17.06 9.11 -2.56
CA THR A 117 -17.55 10.33 -3.22
C THR A 117 -16.47 11.12 -3.96
N ASN A 118 -15.22 11.10 -3.47
CA ASN A 118 -14.09 11.87 -4.00
C ASN A 118 -12.90 10.99 -4.45
N LEU A 119 -12.98 9.67 -4.29
CA LEU A 119 -11.90 8.74 -4.63
C LEU A 119 -12.49 7.43 -5.18
N GLN A 120 -12.03 7.01 -6.35
CA GLN A 120 -12.25 5.66 -6.84
C GLN A 120 -10.96 5.02 -7.31
N ILE A 121 -10.73 3.78 -6.89
CA ILE A 121 -9.59 2.96 -7.28
C ILE A 121 -10.13 1.69 -7.93
N ASN A 122 -9.79 1.50 -9.19
CA ASN A 122 -10.13 0.32 -9.97
C ASN A 122 -8.88 -0.55 -10.18
N GLY A 123 -9.05 -1.87 -10.20
CA GLY A 123 -8.02 -2.82 -10.59
C GLY A 123 -8.31 -3.44 -11.95
N ARG A 124 -7.30 -3.56 -12.82
CA ARG A 124 -7.33 -4.44 -14.00
C ARG A 124 -6.85 -5.82 -13.61
N PHE A 125 -7.66 -6.83 -13.86
CA PHE A 125 -7.33 -8.22 -13.58
C PHE A 125 -6.83 -8.89 -14.85
N ILE A 126 -5.66 -9.51 -14.79
CA ILE A 126 -5.16 -10.46 -15.79
C ILE A 126 -5.35 -11.88 -15.26
N GLY A 127 -5.24 -12.87 -16.12
CA GLY A 127 -5.39 -14.24 -15.65
C GLY A 127 -5.00 -15.33 -16.63
N HIS A 128 -4.87 -16.53 -16.09
CA HIS A 128 -4.46 -17.74 -16.79
C HIS A 128 -5.40 -18.89 -16.47
N ARG A 129 -5.84 -19.63 -17.48
CA ARG A 129 -6.67 -20.84 -17.30
C ARG A 129 -6.00 -22.05 -17.93
N PRO A 130 -5.37 -22.92 -17.11
CA PRO A 130 -4.86 -24.17 -17.60
C PRO A 130 -5.98 -25.10 -18.09
N ALA A 131 -5.65 -25.97 -19.04
CA ALA A 131 -6.56 -26.99 -19.52
C ALA A 131 -7.13 -27.83 -18.35
N GLY A 132 -8.45 -28.02 -18.36
CA GLY A 132 -9.19 -28.76 -17.33
C GLY A 132 -9.64 -27.94 -16.12
N ARG A 133 -9.28 -26.65 -16.02
CA ARG A 133 -9.77 -25.76 -14.95
C ARG A 133 -11.04 -25.03 -15.39
N THR A 134 -11.98 -24.85 -14.47
CA THR A 134 -13.27 -24.17 -14.73
C THR A 134 -13.20 -22.65 -14.53
N ARG A 135 -12.13 -22.16 -13.88
CA ARG A 135 -11.94 -20.75 -13.52
C ARG A 135 -10.52 -20.31 -13.83
N ASP A 136 -10.37 -19.01 -14.06
CA ASP A 136 -9.07 -18.37 -14.21
C ASP A 136 -8.37 -18.29 -12.85
N PHE A 137 -7.06 -18.45 -12.86
CA PHE A 137 -6.22 -17.76 -11.90
C PHE A 137 -6.09 -16.31 -12.32
N THR A 138 -6.03 -15.39 -11.37
CA THR A 138 -6.09 -13.97 -11.65
C THR A 138 -5.12 -13.18 -10.80
N TRP A 139 -4.62 -12.08 -11.34
CA TRP A 139 -3.74 -11.15 -10.64
C TRP A 139 -4.09 -9.71 -11.01
N ILE A 140 -3.78 -8.76 -10.13
CA ILE A 140 -4.00 -7.33 -10.41
C ILE A 140 -2.81 -6.84 -11.25
N GLN A 141 -3.04 -6.44 -12.50
CA GLN A 141 -2.00 -5.92 -13.38
C GLN A 141 -1.85 -4.40 -13.28
N ALA A 142 -2.95 -3.69 -13.10
CA ALA A 142 -2.97 -2.23 -13.15
C ALA A 142 -3.93 -1.66 -12.12
N LEU A 143 -3.63 -0.45 -11.65
CA LEU A 143 -4.56 0.38 -10.89
C LEU A 143 -4.92 1.61 -11.71
N GLY A 144 -6.21 1.95 -11.72
CA GLY A 144 -6.75 3.20 -12.20
C GLY A 144 -7.32 3.98 -11.01
N ILE A 145 -6.93 5.23 -10.86
CA ILE A 145 -7.29 6.08 -9.73
C ILE A 145 -7.99 7.31 -10.29
N LEU A 146 -9.20 7.57 -9.81
CA LEU A 146 -10.01 8.74 -10.12
C LEU A 146 -10.17 9.56 -8.84
N PHE A 147 -9.81 10.84 -8.88
CA PHE A 147 -9.85 11.75 -7.73
C PHE A 147 -9.87 13.19 -8.23
N ASN A 148 -10.61 14.09 -7.58
CA ASN A 148 -10.61 15.55 -7.88
C ASN A 148 -10.66 15.91 -9.39
N SER A 149 -11.50 15.23 -10.18
CA SER A 149 -11.56 15.38 -11.66
C SER A 149 -10.27 15.01 -12.42
N HIS A 150 -9.27 14.46 -11.74
CA HIS A 150 -8.06 13.89 -12.31
C HIS A 150 -8.13 12.37 -12.37
N SER A 151 -7.25 11.82 -13.21
CA SER A 151 -7.03 10.40 -13.31
C SER A 151 -5.54 10.08 -13.27
N PHE A 152 -5.19 9.02 -12.59
CA PHE A 152 -3.84 8.47 -12.56
C PHE A 152 -3.92 6.96 -12.81
N SER A 153 -2.99 6.40 -13.56
CA SER A 153 -2.87 4.95 -13.67
C SER A 153 -1.44 4.48 -13.47
N LEU A 154 -1.32 3.26 -12.97
CA LEU A 154 -0.05 2.55 -12.89
C LEU A 154 -0.26 1.09 -13.27
N GLU A 155 0.65 0.52 -14.05
CA GLU A 155 0.52 -0.85 -14.53
C GLU A 155 1.84 -1.62 -14.60
N ALA A 156 1.74 -2.93 -14.42
CA ALA A 156 2.80 -3.88 -14.69
C ALA A 156 2.88 -4.20 -16.19
N ILE A 157 4.03 -3.91 -16.79
CA ILE A 157 4.33 -4.24 -18.19
C ILE A 157 4.51 -5.75 -18.32
N LYS A 158 3.74 -6.36 -19.23
CA LYS A 158 3.82 -7.79 -19.55
C LYS A 158 5.26 -8.19 -19.91
N ALA A 159 5.66 -9.38 -19.45
CA ALA A 159 6.97 -9.94 -19.71
C ALA A 159 6.87 -11.46 -19.89
N ALA A 160 7.63 -12.03 -20.83
CA ALA A 160 7.74 -13.48 -20.98
C ALA A 160 8.58 -14.10 -19.87
N THR A 161 9.71 -13.46 -19.54
CA THR A 161 10.61 -13.85 -18.47
C THR A 161 10.87 -12.68 -17.54
N TRP A 162 11.05 -13.00 -16.26
CA TRP A 162 11.35 -11.99 -15.26
C TRP A 162 12.82 -11.61 -15.24
N ASN A 163 13.10 -10.31 -15.13
CA ASN A 163 14.42 -9.75 -14.89
C ASN A 163 14.27 -8.53 -13.98
N ASP A 164 14.81 -8.62 -12.76
CA ASP A 164 14.75 -7.54 -11.77
C ASP A 164 15.47 -6.26 -12.23
N GLU A 165 16.35 -6.37 -13.22
CA GLU A 165 17.06 -5.24 -13.82
C GLU A 165 16.28 -4.52 -14.92
N VAL A 166 15.05 -4.93 -15.21
CA VAL A 166 14.17 -4.22 -16.14
C VAL A 166 13.02 -3.61 -15.36
N ASP A 167 12.84 -2.30 -15.49
CA ASP A 167 11.67 -1.64 -14.89
C ASP A 167 10.42 -2.04 -15.68
N ARG A 168 9.41 -2.51 -14.95
CA ARG A 168 8.13 -3.00 -15.48
C ARG A 168 6.97 -2.11 -15.05
N LEU A 169 7.24 -0.89 -14.58
CA LEU A 169 6.22 0.07 -14.21
C LEU A 169 5.96 1.03 -15.36
N LYS A 170 4.69 1.19 -15.72
CA LYS A 170 4.21 2.28 -16.59
C LYS A 170 3.22 3.12 -15.81
N PHE A 171 3.26 4.44 -16.02
CA PHE A 171 2.39 5.41 -15.36
C PHE A 171 1.68 6.29 -16.40
N SER A 172 0.50 6.77 -16.06
CA SER A 172 -0.13 7.88 -16.77
C SER A 172 -0.85 8.83 -15.81
N TYR A 173 -0.92 10.10 -16.19
CA TYR A 173 -1.66 11.14 -15.49
C TYR A 173 -2.54 11.89 -16.49
N ASN A 174 -3.84 11.94 -16.25
CA ASN A 174 -4.84 12.54 -17.14
C ASN A 174 -4.76 12.05 -18.60
N GLY A 175 -4.44 10.77 -18.78
CA GLY A 175 -4.33 10.14 -20.10
C GLY A 175 -2.97 10.32 -20.79
N GLU A 176 -2.06 11.09 -20.22
CA GLU A 176 -0.71 11.28 -20.75
C GLU A 176 0.29 10.34 -20.06
N ASP A 177 1.19 9.73 -20.84
CA ASP A 177 2.24 8.85 -20.31
C ASP A 177 3.21 9.64 -19.42
N LEU A 178 3.45 9.12 -18.21
CA LEU A 178 4.29 9.75 -17.21
C LEU A 178 5.62 9.00 -17.06
N ILE A 179 6.73 9.74 -17.11
CA ILE A 179 8.07 9.22 -16.83
C ILE A 179 8.50 9.63 -15.43
N VAL A 180 8.63 8.64 -14.54
CA VAL A 180 9.30 8.81 -13.24
C VAL A 180 10.71 8.24 -13.37
N PRO A 181 11.78 9.06 -13.23
CA PRO A 181 13.15 8.61 -13.40
C PRO A 181 13.45 7.34 -12.61
N GLU A 182 14.25 6.43 -13.15
CA GLU A 182 14.71 5.27 -12.40
C GLU A 182 15.66 5.68 -11.27
N GLY A 183 15.74 4.86 -10.22
CA GLY A 183 16.59 5.11 -9.06
C GLY A 183 15.79 5.37 -7.79
N ALA A 184 16.28 4.84 -6.67
CA ALA A 184 15.63 5.03 -5.38
C ALA A 184 15.49 6.52 -5.03
N LEU A 185 14.35 6.87 -4.43
CA LEU A 185 13.97 8.23 -4.00
C LEU A 185 13.72 9.22 -5.14
N SER A 186 13.83 8.82 -6.40
CA SER A 186 13.32 9.64 -7.49
C SER A 186 11.81 9.83 -7.30
N SER A 187 11.34 11.03 -7.58
CA SER A 187 9.93 11.35 -7.40
C SER A 187 9.42 12.25 -8.50
N TRP A 188 8.12 12.16 -8.70
CA TRP A 188 7.34 13.05 -9.53
C TRP A 188 6.15 13.57 -8.72
N TYR A 189 5.78 14.82 -8.98
CA TYR A 189 4.57 15.44 -8.44
C TYR A 189 3.70 15.90 -9.59
N SER A 190 2.39 15.79 -9.41
CA SER A 190 1.43 16.47 -10.28
C SER A 190 1.63 17.99 -10.21
N PRO A 191 1.18 18.74 -11.24
CA PRO A 191 1.25 20.21 -11.23
C PRO A 191 0.67 20.85 -9.97
N GLU A 192 -0.44 20.29 -9.47
CA GLU A 192 -1.17 20.78 -8.29
C GLU A 192 -0.64 20.21 -6.97
N LYS A 193 0.36 19.31 -7.03
CA LYS A 193 0.97 18.61 -5.89
C LYS A 193 -0.04 17.82 -5.05
N ASP A 194 -1.10 17.33 -5.68
CA ASP A 194 -2.09 16.43 -5.10
C ASP A 194 -1.74 14.95 -5.29
N VAL A 195 -0.86 14.62 -6.24
CA VAL A 195 -0.27 13.29 -6.43
C VAL A 195 1.23 13.37 -6.33
N LYS A 196 1.82 12.43 -5.59
CA LYS A 196 3.25 12.15 -5.59
C LYS A 196 3.48 10.69 -5.96
N VAL A 197 4.38 10.44 -6.90
CA VAL A 197 4.91 9.09 -7.18
C VAL A 197 6.36 9.09 -6.76
N GLU A 198 6.75 8.16 -5.88
CA GLU A 198 8.13 8.02 -5.41
C GLU A 198 8.63 6.60 -5.61
N ARG A 199 9.79 6.45 -6.25
CA ARG A 199 10.50 5.18 -6.34
C ARG A 199 11.08 4.82 -4.96
N VAL A 200 10.75 3.63 -4.48
CA VAL A 200 11.28 3.13 -3.18
C VAL A 200 12.31 2.03 -3.36
N ALA A 201 12.59 1.65 -4.59
CA ALA A 201 13.71 0.84 -5.03
C ALA A 201 14.16 1.37 -6.40
N ASN A 202 15.25 0.84 -6.95
CA ASN A 202 15.74 1.27 -8.25
C ASN A 202 14.71 1.04 -9.38
N LYS A 203 13.98 -0.08 -9.31
CA LYS A 203 12.99 -0.54 -10.30
C LYS A 203 11.83 -1.23 -9.58
N ASN A 204 10.68 -1.32 -10.25
CA ASN A 204 9.55 -2.19 -9.86
C ASN A 204 8.90 -1.90 -8.49
N SER A 205 9.27 -0.86 -7.76
CA SER A 205 8.63 -0.51 -6.49
C SER A 205 8.42 1.01 -6.35
N VAL A 206 7.18 1.40 -6.07
CA VAL A 206 6.79 2.79 -5.86
C VAL A 206 5.84 2.96 -4.68
N ILE A 207 5.79 4.17 -4.16
CA ILE A 207 4.69 4.66 -3.34
C ILE A 207 3.99 5.78 -4.12
N VAL A 208 2.67 5.66 -4.27
CA VAL A 208 1.81 6.72 -4.78
C VAL A 208 1.10 7.36 -3.60
N THR A 209 1.26 8.66 -3.40
CA THR A 209 0.58 9.43 -2.36
C THR A 209 -0.46 10.32 -3.01
N LEU A 210 -1.71 10.14 -2.62
CA LEU A 210 -2.83 11.02 -2.91
C LEU A 210 -3.03 11.92 -1.70
N LYS A 211 -2.83 13.23 -1.89
CA LYS A 211 -2.88 14.22 -0.83
C LYS A 211 -4.17 14.08 -0.01
N ASP A 212 -4.01 14.03 1.30
CA ASP A 212 -5.07 13.92 2.31
C ASP A 212 -6.03 12.71 2.15
N SER A 213 -5.76 11.79 1.21
CA SER A 213 -6.70 10.74 0.83
C SER A 213 -6.13 9.33 1.08
N ALA A 214 -5.00 9.00 0.47
CA ALA A 214 -4.41 7.66 0.56
C ALA A 214 -2.91 7.60 0.26
N GLU A 215 -2.24 6.61 0.82
CA GLU A 215 -0.91 6.14 0.43
C GLU A 215 -1.03 4.72 -0.15
N ILE A 216 -0.47 4.49 -1.34
CA ILE A 216 -0.57 3.23 -2.07
C ILE A 216 0.85 2.74 -2.33
N MET A 217 1.22 1.66 -1.64
CA MET A 217 2.49 0.97 -1.87
C MET A 217 2.29 -0.05 -2.99
N VAL A 218 3.22 -0.10 -3.94
CA VAL A 218 3.15 -1.01 -5.09
C VAL A 218 4.50 -1.67 -5.32
N ASN A 219 4.48 -2.97 -5.58
CA ASN A 219 5.62 -3.76 -6.01
C ASN A 219 5.20 -4.64 -7.19
N VAL A 220 5.95 -4.60 -8.30
CA VAL A 220 5.73 -5.48 -9.45
C VAL A 220 6.50 -6.78 -9.24
N VAL A 221 5.81 -7.90 -9.37
CA VAL A 221 6.38 -9.25 -9.21
C VAL A 221 5.90 -10.17 -10.34
N PRO A 222 6.67 -11.19 -10.71
CA PRO A 222 6.20 -12.26 -11.59
C PRO A 222 5.47 -13.34 -10.77
N VAL A 223 4.79 -14.25 -11.46
CA VAL A 223 4.53 -15.58 -10.90
C VAL A 223 5.85 -16.37 -10.93
N THR A 224 6.35 -16.77 -9.77
CA THR A 224 7.61 -17.51 -9.69
C THR A 224 7.44 -18.99 -10.03
N LYS A 225 8.54 -19.71 -10.27
CA LYS A 225 8.50 -21.16 -10.49
C LYS A 225 8.02 -21.91 -9.24
N GLU A 226 8.36 -21.37 -8.08
CA GLU A 226 7.95 -21.86 -6.78
C GLU A 226 6.44 -21.71 -6.62
N ASP A 227 5.89 -20.54 -6.93
CA ASP A 227 4.44 -20.29 -6.92
C ASP A 227 3.72 -21.21 -7.89
N ASP A 228 4.22 -21.32 -9.13
CA ASP A 228 3.66 -22.18 -10.16
C ASP A 228 3.61 -23.65 -9.71
N LYS A 229 4.67 -24.13 -9.04
CA LYS A 229 4.73 -25.48 -8.49
C LYS A 229 3.76 -25.70 -7.33
N ILE A 230 3.63 -24.73 -6.42
CA ILE A 230 2.76 -24.83 -5.23
C ILE A 230 1.29 -24.78 -5.63
N HIS A 231 0.93 -23.85 -6.51
CA HIS A 231 -0.46 -23.58 -6.88
C HIS A 231 -0.90 -24.30 -8.17
N ASN A 232 0.04 -24.95 -8.85
CA ASN A 232 -0.18 -25.63 -10.13
C ASN A 232 -0.80 -24.67 -11.16
N TYR A 233 -0.20 -23.47 -11.27
CA TYR A 233 -0.66 -22.45 -12.22
C TYR A 233 -0.43 -22.90 -13.67
N LYS A 234 0.54 -23.77 -13.94
CA LYS A 234 0.98 -24.22 -15.27
C LYS A 234 1.32 -23.04 -16.18
N VAL A 235 2.06 -22.07 -15.64
CA VAL A 235 2.45 -20.85 -16.33
C VAL A 235 3.18 -21.19 -17.65
N PRO A 236 2.71 -20.67 -18.80
CA PRO A 236 3.36 -20.87 -20.09
C PRO A 236 4.69 -20.12 -20.20
N SER A 237 5.53 -20.50 -21.16
CA SER A 237 6.87 -19.93 -21.32
C SER A 237 6.91 -18.52 -21.90
N ASP A 238 5.81 -18.03 -22.45
CA ASP A 238 5.69 -16.74 -23.14
C ASP A 238 5.12 -15.61 -22.25
N ASP A 239 4.75 -15.91 -21.01
CA ASP A 239 4.23 -14.94 -20.05
C ASP A 239 4.52 -15.34 -18.60
N CYS A 240 5.21 -14.49 -17.84
CA CYS A 240 5.42 -14.70 -16.41
C CYS A 240 4.35 -14.04 -15.53
N PHE A 241 3.30 -13.47 -16.12
CA PHE A 241 2.19 -12.80 -15.43
C PHE A 241 2.69 -11.74 -14.46
N ALA A 242 3.53 -10.81 -14.94
CA ALA A 242 3.95 -9.66 -14.15
C ALA A 242 2.71 -8.90 -13.62
N HIS A 243 2.63 -8.75 -12.30
CA HIS A 243 1.46 -8.20 -11.61
C HIS A 243 1.87 -7.38 -10.39
N LEU A 244 0.88 -6.71 -9.79
CA LEU A 244 1.04 -5.81 -8.66
C LEU A 244 0.72 -6.55 -7.36
N GLU A 245 1.67 -6.49 -6.44
CA GLU A 245 1.40 -6.54 -5.01
C GLU A 245 1.15 -5.11 -4.53
N VAL A 246 0.03 -4.88 -3.86
CA VAL A 246 -0.36 -3.54 -3.42
C VAL A 246 -0.76 -3.52 -1.96
N GLN A 247 -0.49 -2.40 -1.30
CA GLN A 247 -1.02 -2.12 0.02
C GLN A 247 -1.53 -0.69 0.09
N PHE A 248 -2.81 -0.55 0.41
CA PHE A 248 -3.50 0.72 0.55
C PHE A 248 -3.52 1.15 2.02
N ARG A 249 -3.27 2.42 2.26
CA ARG A 249 -3.47 3.09 3.53
C ARG A 249 -4.31 4.33 3.29
N PHE A 250 -5.56 4.30 3.73
CA PHE A 250 -6.47 5.42 3.57
C PHE A 250 -6.46 6.33 4.80
N PHE A 251 -6.67 7.63 4.56
CA PHE A 251 -6.66 8.67 5.60
C PHE A 251 -8.04 9.31 5.78
N ALA A 252 -8.86 9.35 4.73
CA ALA A 252 -10.11 10.09 4.72
C ALA A 252 -11.21 9.38 3.90
N LEU A 253 -11.52 8.12 4.24
CA LEU A 253 -12.70 7.44 3.69
C LEU A 253 -13.95 7.88 4.43
N SER A 254 -15.04 8.10 3.70
CA SER A 254 -16.36 8.32 4.26
C SER A 254 -16.93 7.03 4.85
N PRO A 255 -17.89 7.11 5.80
CA PRO A 255 -18.58 5.93 6.32
C PRO A 255 -19.34 5.12 5.27
N LYS A 256 -19.53 5.67 4.06
CA LYS A 256 -20.29 5.03 2.96
C LYS A 256 -19.40 4.35 1.93
N VAL A 257 -18.07 4.45 2.05
CA VAL A 257 -17.11 3.87 1.09
C VAL A 257 -17.47 2.44 0.69
N ASP A 258 -17.51 2.14 -0.60
CA ASP A 258 -17.79 0.79 -1.13
C ASP A 258 -16.63 0.31 -2.02
N GLY A 259 -16.82 -0.79 -2.74
CA GLY A 259 -15.80 -1.48 -3.52
C GLY A 259 -15.40 -2.80 -2.87
N VAL A 260 -14.70 -3.66 -3.62
CA VAL A 260 -14.26 -4.99 -3.16
C VAL A 260 -13.55 -4.91 -1.81
N LEU A 261 -12.60 -3.98 -1.68
CA LEU A 261 -11.82 -3.70 -0.49
C LEU A 261 -12.45 -2.56 0.34
N GLY A 262 -12.92 -1.50 -0.33
CA GLY A 262 -13.40 -0.28 0.33
C GLY A 262 -14.50 -0.54 1.35
N ARG A 263 -15.48 -1.40 1.05
CA ARG A 263 -16.57 -1.76 1.97
C ARG A 263 -16.11 -2.26 3.34
N THR A 264 -14.91 -2.86 3.41
CA THR A 264 -14.35 -3.39 4.67
C THR A 264 -13.88 -2.30 5.63
N TYR A 265 -13.89 -1.03 5.19
CA TYR A 265 -13.59 0.15 6.00
C TYR A 265 -14.84 0.84 6.54
N GLN A 266 -16.06 0.40 6.17
CA GLN A 266 -17.28 0.98 6.74
C GLN A 266 -17.40 0.59 8.23
N PRO A 267 -17.83 1.52 9.12
CA PRO A 267 -17.94 1.26 10.55
C PRO A 267 -18.87 0.10 10.94
N ASP A 268 -19.92 -0.12 10.15
CA ASP A 268 -20.95 -1.13 10.36
C ASP A 268 -20.81 -2.34 9.43
N PHE A 269 -19.71 -2.44 8.68
CA PHE A 269 -19.45 -3.58 7.81
C PHE A 269 -19.37 -4.87 8.61
N GLN A 270 -20.30 -5.78 8.34
CA GLN A 270 -20.25 -7.13 8.85
C GLN A 270 -19.65 -8.05 7.80
N ASN A 271 -18.42 -8.48 8.05
CA ASN A 271 -17.74 -9.36 7.13
C ASN A 271 -18.49 -10.72 7.05
N PRO A 272 -18.99 -11.12 5.87
CA PRO A 272 -19.71 -12.39 5.72
C PRO A 272 -18.77 -13.61 5.83
N VAL A 273 -17.46 -13.40 5.81
CA VAL A 273 -16.45 -14.45 5.96
C VAL A 273 -16.50 -15.03 7.37
N LYS A 274 -16.74 -16.34 7.44
CA LYS A 274 -16.74 -17.07 8.71
C LYS A 274 -15.29 -17.33 9.17
N PRO A 275 -14.97 -17.13 10.46
CA PRO A 275 -13.68 -17.53 11.01
C PRO A 275 -13.40 -19.01 10.76
N GLY A 276 -12.15 -19.34 10.39
CA GLY A 276 -11.71 -20.72 10.15
C GLY A 276 -11.97 -21.28 8.75
N VAL A 277 -12.65 -20.55 7.86
CA VAL A 277 -12.75 -20.94 6.45
C VAL A 277 -11.42 -20.69 5.75
N ALA A 278 -10.83 -21.74 5.20
CA ALA A 278 -9.64 -21.62 4.36
C ALA A 278 -10.01 -20.93 3.03
N MET A 279 -9.26 -19.89 2.66
CA MET A 279 -9.44 -19.12 1.42
C MET A 279 -10.89 -18.69 1.15
N PRO A 280 -11.46 -17.82 1.98
CA PRO A 280 -12.85 -17.41 1.84
C PRO A 280 -13.00 -16.47 0.63
N VAL A 281 -13.69 -16.97 -0.39
CA VAL A 281 -13.92 -16.23 -1.64
C VAL A 281 -15.19 -15.39 -1.50
N VAL A 282 -15.08 -14.08 -1.76
CA VAL A 282 -16.22 -13.17 -1.82
C VAL A 282 -16.62 -12.96 -3.29
N GLY A 283 -17.91 -13.09 -3.58
CA GLY A 283 -18.47 -12.77 -4.89
C GLY A 283 -18.94 -11.32 -5.00
N GLY A 284 -19.71 -11.04 -6.05
CA GLY A 284 -20.26 -9.72 -6.34
C GLY A 284 -19.50 -9.01 -7.47
N GLU A 285 -18.88 -9.78 -8.36
CA GLU A 285 -18.15 -9.31 -9.52
C GLU A 285 -18.99 -8.35 -10.37
N ASP A 286 -20.28 -8.64 -10.53
CA ASP A 286 -21.26 -7.80 -11.23
C ASP A 286 -21.43 -6.42 -10.59
N LYS A 287 -21.36 -6.34 -9.26
CA LYS A 287 -21.50 -5.08 -8.51
C LYS A 287 -20.35 -4.13 -8.74
N TYR A 288 -19.13 -4.68 -8.75
CA TYR A 288 -17.89 -3.91 -8.78
C TYR A 288 -17.33 -3.73 -10.18
N ARG A 289 -17.85 -4.43 -11.19
CA ARG A 289 -17.34 -4.36 -12.56
C ARG A 289 -17.43 -2.95 -13.13
N THR A 290 -16.31 -2.45 -13.64
CA THR A 290 -16.25 -1.19 -14.40
C THR A 290 -16.04 -1.48 -15.88
N THR A 291 -16.41 -0.54 -16.76
CA THR A 291 -16.21 -0.75 -18.22
C THR A 291 -14.77 -0.63 -18.66
N GLN A 292 -13.98 0.20 -17.97
CA GLN A 292 -12.57 0.46 -18.26
C GLN A 292 -11.81 0.75 -16.95
N LEU A 293 -10.47 0.71 -17.02
CA LEU A 293 -9.61 1.01 -15.88
C LEU A 293 -9.88 2.40 -15.27
N LEU A 294 -10.05 3.42 -16.12
CA LEU A 294 -10.30 4.81 -15.70
C LEU A 294 -11.78 5.21 -15.80
N SER A 295 -12.69 4.27 -15.59
CA SER A 295 -14.13 4.55 -15.59
C SER A 295 -14.71 4.58 -14.18
N ALA A 296 -15.60 5.54 -13.92
CA ALA A 296 -16.30 5.68 -12.64
C ALA A 296 -17.52 4.73 -12.50
N ASN A 297 -17.96 4.11 -13.59
CA ASN A 297 -19.22 3.37 -13.60
C ASN A 297 -19.09 1.96 -12.98
N CYS A 298 -19.85 1.70 -11.92
CA CYS A 298 -20.23 0.35 -11.49
C CYS A 298 -21.56 0.40 -10.75
N LEU A 299 -22.19 -0.74 -10.45
CA LEU A 299 -23.53 -0.77 -9.86
C LEU A 299 -23.60 -0.13 -8.48
N THR A 300 -22.49 -0.13 -7.74
CA THR A 300 -22.43 0.43 -6.38
C THR A 300 -21.39 1.55 -6.22
N CYS A 301 -20.80 2.01 -7.32
CA CYS A 301 -19.81 3.07 -7.30
C CYS A 301 -20.44 4.40 -6.86
N LEU A 302 -19.74 5.11 -5.99
CA LEU A 302 -20.19 6.36 -5.36
C LEU A 302 -19.48 7.60 -5.93
N TYR A 303 -18.36 7.40 -6.63
CA TYR A 303 -17.56 8.48 -7.15
C TYR A 303 -18.32 9.31 -8.18
N SER A 304 -18.26 10.62 -8.00
CA SER A 304 -18.78 11.59 -8.95
C SER A 304 -17.77 12.72 -9.13
N PRO A 305 -17.28 12.98 -10.35
CA PRO A 305 -16.37 14.10 -10.62
C PRO A 305 -16.95 15.45 -10.16
N GLU A 306 -18.26 15.64 -10.31
CA GLU A 306 -18.94 16.91 -10.00
C GLU A 306 -19.02 17.21 -8.50
N ASN A 307 -18.95 16.20 -7.63
CA ASN A 307 -19.02 16.39 -6.18
C ASN A 307 -17.67 16.78 -5.56
N SER A 308 -16.55 16.64 -6.29
CA SER A 308 -15.21 16.98 -5.78
C SER A 308 -14.92 18.50 -5.78
N SER A 309 -15.68 19.32 -6.50
CA SER A 309 -15.49 20.78 -6.54
C SER A 309 -16.26 21.56 -5.46
N ASN A 310 -17.23 20.93 -4.79
CA ASN A 310 -18.17 21.58 -3.86
C ASN A 310 -18.00 21.20 -2.38
N GLN A 311 -16.89 20.56 -2.00
CA GLN A 311 -16.62 20.31 -0.59
C GLN A 311 -15.88 21.49 0.05
N GLU A 312 -16.65 22.48 0.51
CA GLU A 312 -16.27 23.14 1.75
C GLU A 312 -16.11 22.04 2.81
N MET A 313 -14.96 22.05 3.46
CA MET A 313 -14.55 21.13 4.52
C MET A 313 -15.62 21.10 5.63
N THR A 314 -16.63 20.22 5.50
CA THR A 314 -17.54 19.93 6.61
C THR A 314 -16.68 19.41 7.75
N SER A 315 -16.70 20.17 8.84
CA SER A 315 -15.81 20.04 9.99
C SER A 315 -15.57 18.59 10.36
N VAL A 316 -14.27 18.24 10.39
CA VAL A 316 -13.65 17.22 11.23
C VAL A 316 -14.65 16.63 12.23
N THR A 317 -15.12 15.42 11.96
CA THR A 317 -15.80 14.60 12.96
C THR A 317 -14.96 14.66 14.22
N GLU A 318 -15.53 15.20 15.30
CA GLU A 318 -14.92 15.22 16.62
C GLU A 318 -14.26 13.86 16.85
N TYR A 319 -12.94 13.89 17.08
CA TYR A 319 -12.24 12.76 17.66
C TYR A 319 -13.05 12.33 18.87
N LEU A 320 -13.75 11.19 18.76
CA LEU A 320 -14.39 10.52 19.89
C LEU A 320 -13.31 10.38 20.95
N THR A 321 -13.36 11.27 21.94
CA THR A 321 -12.51 11.23 23.10
C THR A 321 -12.99 10.04 23.90
N LEU A 322 -12.28 8.92 23.77
CA LEU A 322 -12.50 7.73 24.58
C LEU A 322 -12.20 8.08 26.04
N ASP A 323 -13.27 8.32 26.80
CA ASP A 323 -13.20 8.55 28.24
C ASP A 323 -13.13 7.19 28.98
N CYS A 324 -11.91 6.71 29.24
CA CYS A 324 -11.68 5.49 30.05
C CYS A 324 -11.78 5.77 31.58
N THR A 325 -12.35 6.88 32.05
CA THR A 325 -12.49 7.15 33.50
C THR A 325 -13.71 6.48 34.14
N ARG A 326 -14.69 6.02 33.35
CA ARG A 326 -15.89 5.34 33.85
C ARG A 326 -15.81 3.84 33.59
N GLY A 327 -15.71 3.08 34.67
CA GLY A 327 -15.73 1.61 34.63
C GLY A 327 -17.04 1.07 34.03
N ALA A 328 -16.88 0.13 33.10
CA ALA A 328 -17.85 -0.83 32.59
C ALA A 328 -19.29 -0.34 32.39
N SER A 329 -19.62 0.07 31.17
CA SER A 329 -20.99 -0.10 30.64
C SER A 329 -20.94 -0.57 29.19
N ALA A 330 -21.88 -1.44 28.87
CA ALA A 330 -21.91 -2.40 27.76
C ALA A 330 -21.51 -1.86 26.37
N GLY A 331 -20.64 -2.62 25.68
CA GLY A 331 -20.46 -2.55 24.23
C GLY A 331 -19.02 -2.24 23.78
N TYR A 332 -18.57 -3.00 22.77
CA TYR A 332 -17.25 -2.98 22.12
C TYR A 332 -16.11 -3.59 22.96
N GLY A 333 -15.56 -4.70 22.47
CA GLY A 333 -14.44 -5.46 23.05
C GLY A 333 -13.10 -4.71 22.99
N ILE A 334 -13.06 -3.47 23.45
CA ILE A 334 -11.85 -2.68 23.65
C ILE A 334 -11.56 -2.71 25.16
N VAL A 335 -10.48 -3.40 25.53
CA VAL A 335 -9.99 -3.42 26.91
C VAL A 335 -9.03 -2.23 27.08
N CYS A 336 -9.44 -1.16 27.78
CA CYS A 336 -8.49 -0.14 28.24
C CYS A 336 -7.53 -0.83 29.23
N LYS A 337 -6.27 -1.07 28.82
CA LYS A 337 -5.25 -1.63 29.71
C LYS A 337 -4.69 -0.49 30.57
N LYS A 338 -4.69 -0.70 31.89
CA LYS A 338 -4.19 0.27 32.86
C LYS A 338 -2.67 0.43 32.78
#